data_AF-A0A367J1J4-F1
#
_entry.id   AF-A0A367J1J4-F1
#
_cell.length_a   1.000
_cell.length_b   1.000
_cell.length_c   1.000
_cell.angle_alpha   90.00
_cell.angle_beta   90.00
_cell.angle_gamma   90.00
#
_symmetry.space_group_name_H-M   'P 1'
#
loop_
_entity.id
_entity.type
_entity.pdbx_description
1 polymer ?
#
loop_
_entity_poly.entity_id
_entity_poly.type
_entity_poly.pdbx_seq_one_letter_code
_entity_poly.pdbx_strand_id
1 'polypeptide(L)'
;MSKTEQSATECQDSPSLPPTPPKQKDQELINKRRENHKLVERRRRTAINKGISELAILVPGCEKNKSSVLNRTIQYIHQMNQKETELMEKWSLEKLLLEQAVNQLCTERDHLKKENEYLKQQLARKSLPSSSSSASSS
;
A
#
# COMPACT_ATOMS: atom_id res chain seq x y z
N MET A 1 59.15 25.29 56.77
CA MET A 1 58.61 24.33 57.75
C MET A 1 57.11 24.36 57.54
N SER A 2 56.44 23.33 57.03
CA SER A 2 56.39 21.99 57.60
C SER A 2 55.91 20.97 56.56
N LYS A 3 56.20 19.71 56.90
CA LYS A 3 56.33 18.52 56.05
C LYS A 3 55.01 18.07 55.39
N THR A 4 55.14 17.64 54.14
CA THR A 4 54.21 16.73 53.45
C THR A 4 54.47 15.32 53.97
N GLU A 5 53.52 14.73 54.69
CA GLU A 5 53.54 13.32 55.07
C GLU A 5 52.75 12.49 54.07
N GLN A 6 53.44 11.49 53.53
CA GLN A 6 52.91 10.40 52.72
C GLN A 6 52.11 9.46 53.64
N SER A 7 50.91 9.07 53.24
CA SER A 7 50.25 7.89 53.80
C SER A 7 49.86 6.97 52.65
N ALA A 8 50.66 5.92 52.48
CA ALA A 8 50.41 4.82 51.58
C ALA A 8 49.21 4.03 52.13
N THR A 9 48.10 4.01 51.39
CA THR A 9 47.00 3.08 51.68
C THR A 9 47.40 1.70 51.17
N GLU A 10 47.63 0.84 52.14
CA GLU A 10 47.99 -0.57 52.05
C GLU A 10 46.91 -1.35 51.29
N CYS A 11 47.26 -1.89 50.11
CA CYS A 11 46.44 -2.85 49.40
C CYS A 11 46.41 -4.15 50.19
N GLN A 12 45.31 -4.44 50.89
CA GLN A 12 45.10 -5.75 51.47
C GLN A 12 44.72 -6.73 50.36
N ASP A 13 45.72 -7.52 49.98
CA ASP A 13 45.64 -8.69 49.11
C ASP A 13 44.74 -9.75 49.75
N SER A 14 43.47 -9.78 49.34
CA SER A 14 42.53 -10.83 49.75
C SER A 14 42.82 -12.07 48.90
N PRO A 15 43.01 -13.26 49.51
CA PRO A 15 43.39 -14.45 48.76
C PRO A 15 42.28 -14.80 47.76
N SER A 16 42.61 -14.79 46.46
CA SER A 16 41.70 -15.23 45.41
C SER A 16 41.37 -16.71 45.62
N LEU A 17 40.18 -16.97 46.14
CA LEU A 17 39.63 -18.33 46.21
C LEU A 17 39.59 -18.92 44.79
N PRO A 18 40.06 -20.16 44.58
CA PRO A 18 39.95 -20.83 43.29
C PRO A 18 38.48 -20.94 42.86
N PRO A 19 38.18 -20.91 41.55
CA PRO A 19 36.81 -20.98 41.06
C PRO A 19 36.19 -22.27 41.56
N THR A 20 35.23 -22.15 42.48
CA THR A 20 34.51 -23.31 43.01
C THR A 20 33.72 -23.94 41.86
N PRO A 21 33.82 -25.26 41.65
CA PRO A 21 33.06 -25.92 40.60
C PRO A 21 31.56 -25.66 40.85
N PRO A 22 30.79 -25.30 39.81
CA PRO A 22 29.39 -24.92 39.97
C PRO A 22 28.64 -26.07 40.66
N LYS A 23 27.91 -25.75 41.74
CA LYS A 23 27.05 -26.74 42.41
C LYS A 23 26.09 -27.28 41.35
N GLN A 24 25.75 -28.56 41.37
CA GLN A 24 24.94 -29.21 40.31
C GLN A 24 23.65 -28.44 39.96
N LYS A 25 23.04 -27.76 40.93
CA LYS A 25 21.88 -26.85 40.74
C LYS A 25 22.20 -25.61 39.90
N ASP A 26 23.39 -25.01 40.06
CA ASP A 26 23.85 -23.88 39.26
C ASP A 26 24.09 -24.31 37.81
N GLN A 27 24.60 -25.53 37.61
CA GLN A 27 24.81 -26.10 36.28
C GLN A 27 23.48 -26.38 35.57
N GLU A 28 22.47 -26.88 36.28
CA GLU A 28 21.12 -27.11 35.73
C GLU A 28 20.44 -25.79 35.33
N LEU A 29 20.55 -24.75 36.16
CA LEU A 29 20.02 -23.42 35.84
C LEU A 29 20.71 -22.80 34.62
N ILE A 30 22.03 -22.93 34.52
CA ILE A 30 22.80 -22.47 33.36
C ILE A 30 22.38 -23.23 32.10
N ASN A 31 22.20 -24.56 32.18
CA ASN A 31 21.74 -25.38 31.07
C ASN A 31 20.31 -25.00 30.63
N LYS A 32 19.40 -24.79 31.57
CA LYS A 32 18.03 -24.35 31.30
C LYS A 32 17.99 -22.99 30.58
N ARG A 33 18.84 -22.05 30.99
CA ARG A 33 18.99 -20.75 30.31
C ARG A 33 19.51 -20.93 28.88
N ARG A 34 20.52 -21.77 28.67
CA ARG A 34 21.06 -22.08 27.32
C ARG A 34 20.00 -22.72 26.41
N GLU A 35 19.26 -23.71 26.91
CA GLU A 35 18.21 -24.38 26.13
C GLU A 35 17.04 -23.44 25.81
N ASN A 36 16.66 -22.59 26.76
CA ASN A 36 15.66 -21.56 26.51
C ASN A 36 16.12 -20.57 25.42
N HIS A 37 17.36 -20.09 25.50
CA HIS A 37 17.93 -19.22 24.48
C HIS A 37 17.95 -19.88 23.09
N LYS A 38 18.33 -21.17 23.01
CA LYS A 38 18.26 -21.94 21.76
C LYS A 38 16.84 -22.05 21.22
N LEU A 39 15.86 -22.29 22.09
CA LEU A 39 14.46 -22.39 21.71
C LEU A 39 13.93 -21.07 21.17
N VAL A 40 14.24 -19.96 21.83
CA VAL A 40 13.88 -18.60 21.38
C VAL A 40 14.44 -18.33 19.99
N GLU A 41 15.73 -18.58 19.78
CA GLU A 41 16.36 -18.36 18.47
C GLU A 41 15.80 -19.30 17.40
N ARG A 42 15.50 -20.56 17.73
CA ARG A 42 14.85 -21.49 16.81
C ARG A 42 13.48 -20.96 16.38
N ARG A 43 12.65 -20.49 17.32
CA ARG A 43 11.33 -19.91 17.02
C ARG A 43 11.46 -18.69 16.11
N ARG A 44 12.42 -17.80 16.38
CA ARG A 44 12.71 -16.64 15.52
C ARG A 44 13.05 -17.07 14.08
N ARG A 45 13.95 -18.04 13.92
CA ARG A 45 14.32 -18.58 12.60
C ARG A 45 13.15 -19.22 11.88
N THR A 46 12.31 -19.99 12.58
CA THR A 46 11.11 -20.60 12.00
C THR A 46 10.14 -19.53 11.52
N ALA A 47 9.90 -18.47 12.30
CA ALA A 47 9.03 -17.37 11.91
C ALA A 47 9.54 -16.65 10.64
N ILE A 48 10.85 -16.36 10.58
CA ILE A 48 11.46 -15.74 9.40
C ILE A 48 11.33 -16.65 8.17
N ASN A 49 11.62 -17.95 8.31
CA ASN A 49 11.52 -18.88 7.18
C ASN A 49 10.09 -19.05 6.70
N LYS A 50 9.12 -19.03 7.61
CA LYS A 50 7.69 -19.04 7.26
C LYS A 50 7.34 -17.81 6.43
N GLY A 51 7.72 -16.61 6.87
CA GLY A 51 7.48 -15.38 6.12
C GLY A 51 8.12 -15.40 4.72
N ILE A 52 9.36 -15.86 4.59
CA ILE A 52 10.01 -15.99 3.27
C ILE A 52 9.27 -16.99 2.37
N SER A 53 8.76 -18.09 2.94
CA SER A 53 8.02 -19.10 2.17
C SER A 53 6.66 -18.57 1.71
N GLU A 54 5.98 -17.75 2.52
CA GLU A 54 4.73 -17.09 2.15
C GLU A 54 4.95 -16.10 0.99
N LEU A 55 6.03 -15.31 1.04
CA LEU A 55 6.39 -14.41 -0.06
C LEU A 55 6.60 -15.16 -1.38
N ALA A 56 7.23 -16.34 -1.35
CA ALA A 56 7.47 -17.14 -2.53
C ALA A 56 6.18 -17.66 -3.21
N ILE A 57 5.08 -17.80 -2.46
CA ILE A 57 3.78 -18.23 -2.99
C ILE A 57 3.06 -17.05 -3.67
N LEU A 58 3.15 -15.85 -3.07
CA LEU A 58 2.45 -14.66 -3.57
C LEU A 58 3.12 -14.05 -4.80
N VAL A 59 4.45 -14.14 -4.87
CA VAL A 59 5.24 -13.48 -5.92
C VAL A 59 5.56 -14.46 -7.05
N PRO A 60 5.16 -14.16 -8.31
CA PRO A 60 5.36 -15.06 -9.43
C PRO A 60 6.83 -15.18 -9.84
N GLY A 61 7.23 -16.40 -10.19
CA GLY A 61 8.59 -16.72 -10.64
C GLY A 61 9.61 -16.82 -9.51
N CYS A 62 9.16 -17.01 -8.26
CA CYS A 62 10.06 -17.27 -7.14
C CYS A 62 10.65 -18.68 -7.20
N GLU A 63 11.97 -18.77 -6.99
CA GLU A 63 12.68 -20.03 -6.82
C GLU A 63 12.78 -20.43 -5.33
N LYS A 64 13.39 -21.59 -5.03
CA LYS A 64 13.59 -22.09 -3.66
C LYS A 64 14.64 -21.30 -2.84
N ASN A 65 15.31 -20.31 -3.44
CA ASN A 65 16.44 -19.59 -2.86
C ASN A 65 15.97 -18.34 -2.10
N LYS A 66 16.28 -18.24 -0.79
CA LYS A 66 15.82 -17.11 0.06
C LYS A 66 16.19 -15.73 -0.50
N SER A 67 17.44 -15.55 -0.94
CA SER A 67 17.89 -14.28 -1.51
C SER A 67 17.18 -13.95 -2.83
N SER A 68 16.90 -14.97 -3.65
CA SER A 68 16.15 -14.82 -4.90
C SER A 68 14.71 -14.41 -4.63
N VAL A 69 14.03 -15.07 -3.68
CA VAL A 69 12.68 -14.71 -3.25
C VAL A 69 12.60 -13.26 -2.79
N LEU A 70 13.55 -12.81 -1.95
CA LEU A 70 13.57 -11.43 -1.46
C LEU A 70 13.77 -10.43 -2.59
N ASN A 71 14.76 -10.64 -3.46
CA ASN A 71 15.02 -9.76 -4.60
C ASN A 71 13.84 -9.73 -5.59
N ARG A 72 13.24 -10.88 -5.86
CA ARG A 72 12.08 -11.00 -6.75
C ARG A 72 10.86 -10.29 -6.15
N THR A 73 10.66 -10.40 -4.84
CA THR A 73 9.59 -9.69 -4.12
C THR A 73 9.75 -8.18 -4.26
N ILE A 74 10.96 -7.65 -4.08
CA ILE A 74 11.25 -6.22 -4.24
C ILE A 74 10.93 -5.76 -5.67
N GLN A 75 11.42 -6.49 -6.68
CA GLN A 75 11.12 -6.19 -8.09
C GLN A 75 9.63 -6.22 -8.38
N TYR A 76 8.91 -7.22 -7.86
CA TYR A 76 7.49 -7.37 -8.09
C TYR A 76 6.70 -6.22 -7.46
N ILE A 77 7.05 -5.77 -6.26
CA ILE A 77 6.43 -4.59 -5.63
C ILE A 77 6.61 -3.35 -6.50
N HIS A 78 7.84 -3.10 -7.00
CA HIS A 78 8.08 -1.98 -7.90
C HIS A 78 7.25 -2.08 -9.20
N GLN A 79 7.19 -3.27 -9.80
CA GLN A 79 6.38 -3.52 -11.00
C GLN A 79 4.90 -3.30 -10.74
N MET A 80 4.38 -3.73 -9.59
CA MET A 80 2.97 -3.51 -9.23
C MET A 80 2.66 -2.03 -9.04
N ASN A 81 3.53 -1.28 -8.37
CA ASN A 81 3.34 0.17 -8.19
C ASN A 81 3.40 0.94 -9.52
N GLN A 82 4.31 0.55 -10.42
CA GLN A 82 4.38 1.13 -11.77
C GLN A 82 3.11 0.83 -12.55
N LYS A 83 2.68 -0.44 -12.55
CA LYS A 83 1.44 -0.86 -13.21
C LYS A 83 0.20 -0.17 -12.65
N GLU A 84 0.12 0.02 -11.34
CA GLU A 84 -0.97 0.76 -10.71
C GLU A 84 -1.01 2.21 -11.20
N THR A 85 0.16 2.86 -11.29
CA THR A 85 0.28 4.24 -11.80
C THR A 85 -0.17 4.33 -13.25
N GLU A 86 0.34 3.45 -14.12
CA GLU A 86 -0.05 3.40 -15.54
C GLU A 86 -1.56 3.17 -15.73
N LEU A 87 -2.14 2.27 -14.94
CA LEU A 87 -3.58 2.02 -14.97
C LEU A 87 -4.38 3.23 -14.51
N MET A 88 -3.92 3.94 -13.49
CA MET A 88 -4.56 5.16 -12.99
C MET A 88 -4.53 6.26 -14.05
N GLU A 89 -3.38 6.46 -14.72
CA GLU A 89 -3.24 7.42 -15.82
C GLU A 89 -4.14 7.07 -17.00
N LYS A 90 -4.16 5.81 -17.42
CA LYS A 90 -5.02 5.33 -18.49
C LYS A 90 -6.50 5.56 -18.16
N TRP A 91 -6.92 5.17 -16.96
CA TRP A 91 -8.31 5.34 -16.53
C TRP A 91 -8.70 6.81 -16.43
N SER A 92 -7.81 7.66 -15.94
CA SER A 92 -8.02 9.11 -15.88
C SER A 92 -8.23 9.71 -17.27
N LEU A 93 -7.41 9.30 -18.25
CA LEU A 93 -7.54 9.75 -19.64
C LEU A 93 -8.83 9.24 -20.29
N GLU A 94 -9.14 7.95 -20.16
CA GLU A 94 -10.38 7.36 -20.69
C GLU A 94 -11.62 8.06 -20.11
N LYS A 95 -11.61 8.34 -18.81
CA LYS A 95 -12.69 9.08 -18.15
C LYS A 95 -12.85 10.48 -18.73
N LEU A 96 -11.77 11.24 -18.88
CA LEU A 96 -11.80 12.60 -19.44
C LEU A 96 -12.37 12.61 -20.88
N LEU A 97 -11.91 11.67 -21.72
CA LEU A 97 -12.38 11.55 -23.09
C LEU A 97 -13.87 11.18 -23.16
N LEU A 98 -14.31 10.25 -22.29
CA LEU A 98 -15.71 9.86 -22.20
C LEU A 98 -16.58 11.03 -21.73
N GLU A 99 -16.15 11.78 -20.71
CA GLU A 99 -16.85 12.97 -20.24
C GLU A 99 -16.96 14.03 -21.35
N GLN A 100 -15.90 14.24 -22.13
CA GLN A 100 -15.93 15.15 -23.28
C GLN A 100 -16.93 14.67 -24.35
N ALA A 101 -16.93 13.39 -24.69
CA ALA A 101 -17.86 12.82 -25.67
C ALA A 101 -19.32 12.94 -25.20
N VAL A 102 -19.59 12.63 -23.92
CA VAL A 102 -20.91 12.79 -23.32
C VAL A 102 -21.36 14.25 -23.36
N ASN A 103 -20.49 15.20 -23.04
CA ASN A 103 -20.80 16.62 -23.11
C ASN A 103 -21.15 17.05 -24.55
N GLN A 104 -20.36 16.64 -25.54
CA GLN A 104 -20.64 16.93 -26.95
C GLN A 104 -21.99 16.36 -27.38
N LEU A 105 -22.27 15.09 -27.10
CA LEU A 105 -23.55 14.46 -27.42
C LEU A 105 -24.73 15.14 -26.72
N CYS A 106 -24.56 15.55 -25.46
CA CYS A 106 -25.58 16.30 -24.73
C CYS A 106 -25.89 17.65 -25.41
N THR A 107 -24.85 18.40 -25.81
CA THR A 107 -25.01 19.69 -26.50
C THR A 107 -25.70 19.55 -27.85
N GLU A 108 -25.31 18.55 -28.65
CA GLU A 108 -25.93 18.27 -29.94
C GLU A 108 -27.39 17.85 -29.79
N ARG A 109 -27.67 16.95 -28.83
CA ARG A 109 -29.04 16.54 -28.47
C ARG A 109 -29.90 17.75 -28.08
N ASP A 110 -29.38 18.67 -27.27
CA ASP A 110 -30.13 19.87 -26.87
C ASP A 110 -30.37 20.83 -28.03
N HIS A 111 -29.40 20.95 -28.94
CA HIS A 111 -29.57 21.74 -30.16
C HIS A 111 -30.67 21.16 -31.05
N LEU A 112 -30.61 19.86 -31.35
CA LEU A 112 -31.60 19.16 -32.16
C LEU A 112 -33.00 19.20 -31.53
N LYS A 113 -33.09 19.07 -30.21
CA LYS A 113 -34.37 19.21 -29.50
C LYS A 113 -34.99 20.59 -29.71
N LYS A 114 -34.21 21.66 -29.57
CA LYS A 114 -34.67 23.04 -29.78
C LYS A 114 -35.12 23.27 -31.23
N GLU A 115 -34.35 22.78 -32.20
CA GLU A 115 -34.71 22.90 -33.62
C GLU A 115 -36.01 22.13 -33.92
N ASN A 116 -36.15 20.92 -33.38
CA ASN A 116 -37.35 20.11 -33.56
C ASN A 116 -38.59 20.79 -32.95
N GLU A 117 -38.47 21.38 -31.76
CA GLU A 117 -39.53 22.18 -31.14
C GLU A 117 -39.90 23.40 -31.98
N TYR A 118 -38.90 24.12 -32.47
CA TYR A 118 -39.09 25.28 -33.34
C TYR A 118 -39.83 24.91 -34.64
N LEU A 119 -39.42 23.83 -35.30
CA LEU A 119 -40.08 23.34 -36.51
C LEU A 119 -41.51 22.87 -36.24
N LYS A 120 -41.76 22.17 -35.12
CA LYS A 120 -43.11 21.78 -34.69
C LYS A 120 -44.03 22.99 -34.47
N GLN A 121 -43.53 24.05 -33.83
CA GLN A 121 -44.29 25.29 -33.63
C GLN A 121 -44.62 25.96 -34.97
N GLN A 122 -43.67 26.00 -35.92
CA GLN A 122 -43.91 26.54 -37.26
C GLN A 122 -44.97 25.75 -38.02
N LEU A 123 -44.92 24.42 -37.96
CA LEU A 123 -45.93 23.55 -38.58
C LEU A 123 -47.31 23.77 -37.98
N ALA A 124 -47.42 23.82 -36.64
CA ALA A 124 -48.68 24.09 -35.94
C ALA A 124 -49.27 25.47 -36.33
N ARG A 125 -48.41 26.47 -36.51
CA ARG A 125 -48.83 27.80 -36.99
C ARG A 125 -49.38 27.77 -38.42
N LYS A 126 -48.75 26.99 -39.31
CA LYS A 126 -49.18 26.85 -40.71
C LYS A 126 -50.43 25.98 -40.88
N SER A 127 -50.71 25.06 -39.96
CA SER A 127 -51.88 24.17 -40.03
C SER A 127 -53.18 24.80 -39.50
N LEU A 128 -53.15 26.03 -38.98
CA LEU A 128 -54.36 26.78 -38.62
C LEU A 128 -55.07 27.26 -39.90
N PRO A 129 -56.30 26.80 -40.21
CA PRO A 129 -57.07 27.35 -41.31
C PRO A 129 -57.39 28.81 -41.03
N SER A 130 -57.06 29.69 -41.97
CA SER A 130 -57.53 31.08 -41.98
C SER A 130 -59.05 31.10 -42.21
N SER A 131 -59.83 30.93 -41.14
CA SER A 131 -61.25 31.24 -41.15
C SER A 131 -61.42 32.76 -41.11
N SER A 132 -61.23 33.39 -42.25
CA SER A 132 -61.71 34.76 -42.53
C SER A 132 -62.11 34.85 -43.99
N SER A 133 -63.29 34.31 -44.28
CA SER A 133 -64.14 34.58 -45.44
C SER A 133 -65.49 33.97 -45.04
N SER A 134 -66.62 34.64 -44.98
CA SER A 134 -67.08 35.95 -45.44
C SER A 134 -68.51 36.07 -44.89
N ALA A 135 -68.85 37.14 -44.17
CA ALA A 135 -70.24 37.47 -43.89
C ALA A 135 -70.38 39.00 -43.84
N SER A 136 -70.18 39.60 -45.01
CA SER A 136 -70.80 40.86 -45.40
C SER A 136 -72.11 40.52 -46.12
N SER A 137 -73.10 41.42 -46.05
CA SER A 137 -74.48 41.35 -46.60
C SER A 137 -75.49 40.79 -45.59
N SER A 138 -76.55 41.49 -45.18
CA SER A 138 -77.22 42.72 -45.66
C SER A 138 -77.96 43.40 -44.51
#